data_AF-A0A3C2E5J1-F1
#
_entry.id   AF-A0A3C2E5J1-F1
#
_cell.length_a   1.000
_cell.length_b   1.000
_cell.length_c   1.000
_cell.angle_alpha   90.00
_cell.angle_beta   90.00
_cell.angle_gamma   90.00
#
_symmetry.space_group_name_H-M   'P 1'
#
loop_
_entity.id
_entity.type
_entity.pdbx_description
1 polymer ?
#
loop_
_entity_poly.entity_id
_entity_poly.type
_entity_poly.pdbx_seq_one_letter_code
_entity_poly.pdbx_strand_id
1 'polypeptide(L)' 'MNIEQYTERARAIIQGAQTAALANGHQVLTPAHVLKTMLEDRDQLAVNLIRASGG' A
#
# COMPACT_ATOMS: atom_id res chain seq x y z
N MET A 1 -9.09 -8.61 8.66
CA MET A 1 -9.60 -7.56 7.77
C MET A 1 -10.57 -8.21 6.79
N ASN A 2 -11.68 -7.54 6.47
CA ASN A 2 -12.64 -7.95 5.44
C ASN A 2 -12.23 -7.34 4.09
N ILE A 3 -11.13 -7.86 3.54
CA ILE A 3 -10.44 -7.27 2.36
C ILE A 3 -11.34 -7.31 1.13
N GLU A 4 -12.22 -8.29 1.03
CA GLU A 4 -13.19 -8.46 -0.04
C GLU A 4 -14.17 -7.28 -0.16
N GLN A 5 -14.41 -6.54 0.93
CA GLN A 5 -15.26 -5.35 0.93
C GLN A 5 -14.55 -4.09 0.41
N TYR A 6 -13.24 -4.15 0.19
CA TYR A 6 -12.47 -3.00 -0.27
C TYR A 6 -12.55 -2.84 -1.78
N THR A 7 -12.22 -1.63 -2.23
CA THR A 7 -12.10 -1.33 -3.66
C THR A 7 -11.01 -2.19 -4.30
N GLU A 8 -11.12 -2.41 -5.60
CA GLU A 8 -10.13 -3.17 -6.36
C GLU A 8 -8.70 -2.65 -6.16
N ARG A 9 -8.52 -1.32 -6.21
CA ARG A 9 -7.22 -0.68 -5.96
C ARG A 9 -6.69 -0.96 -4.56
N ALA A 10 -7.53 -0.86 -3.53
CA ALA A 10 -7.10 -1.14 -2.16
C ALA A 10 -6.70 -2.61 -1.99
N ARG A 11 -7.40 -3.55 -2.62
CA ARG A 11 -7.01 -4.97 -2.64
C ARG A 11 -5.66 -5.18 -3.32
N ALA A 12 -5.42 -4.54 -4.47
CA ALA A 12 -4.16 -4.60 -5.18
C ALA A 12 -2.99 -4.06 -4.34
N ILE A 13 -3.18 -2.94 -3.63
CA ILE A 13 -2.19 -2.37 -2.70
C ILE A 13 -1.86 -3.37 -1.59
N ILE A 14 -2.87 -3.98 -0.96
CA ILE A 14 -2.65 -4.92 0.15
C ILE A 14 -1.89 -6.17 -0.34
N GLN A 15 -2.24 -6.69 -1.51
CA GLN A 15 -1.52 -7.81 -2.12
C GLN A 15 -0.06 -7.45 -2.44
N GLY A 16 0.18 -6.29 -3.05
CA GLY A 16 1.53 -5.79 -3.31
C GLY A 16 2.34 -5.62 -2.03
N ALA A 17 1.73 -5.12 -0.96
CA ALA A 17 2.37 -4.97 0.34
C ALA A 17 2.75 -6.32 0.98
N GLN A 18 1.92 -7.36 0.83
CA GLN A 18 2.25 -8.72 1.28
C GLN A 18 3.43 -9.29 0.51
N THR A 19 3.43 -9.18 -0.83
CA THR A 19 4.55 -9.59 -1.67
C THR A 19 5.83 -8.87 -1.29
N ALA A 20 5.77 -7.55 -1.07
CA ALA A 20 6.91 -6.75 -0.66
C ALA A 20 7.42 -7.16 0.73
N ALA A 21 6.54 -7.41 1.70
CA ALA A 21 6.93 -7.87 3.04
C ALA A 21 7.70 -9.19 2.97
N LEU A 22 7.18 -10.18 2.24
CA LEU A 22 7.83 -11.47 2.04
C LEU A 22 9.18 -11.35 1.34
N ALA A 23 9.26 -10.53 0.28
CA ALA A 23 10.50 -10.27 -0.46
C ALA A 23 11.59 -9.64 0.42
N ASN A 24 11.21 -8.88 1.46
CA ASN A 24 12.13 -8.28 2.42
C ASN A 24 12.35 -9.14 3.68
N GLY A 25 11.86 -10.39 3.71
CA GLY A 25 12.02 -11.28 4.87
C GLY A 25 11.16 -10.91 6.07
N HIS A 26 10.18 -10.03 5.91
CA HIS A 26 9.26 -9.62 6.97
C HIS A 26 8.05 -10.57 7.02
N GLN A 27 8.02 -11.44 8.02
CA GLN A 27 6.94 -12.43 8.21
C GLN A 27 5.59 -11.80 8.54
N VAL A 28 5.60 -10.57 9.08
CA VAL A 28 4.41 -9.85 9.49
C VAL A 28 4.15 -8.70 8.53
N LEU A 29 2.95 -8.67 7.96
CA LEU A 29 2.47 -7.49 7.24
C LEU A 29 2.23 -6.35 8.25
N THR A 30 2.83 -5.19 8.02
CA THR A 30 2.70 -4.00 8.87
C THR A 30 2.15 -2.84 8.06
N PRO A 31 1.61 -1.79 8.71
CA PRO A 31 1.18 -0.58 8.01
C PRO A 31 2.29 0.08 7.17
N ALA A 32 3.56 -0.08 7.54
CA ALA A 32 4.68 0.44 6.77
C ALA A 32 4.79 -0.20 5.37
N HIS A 33 4.52 -1.51 5.24
CA HIS A 33 4.47 -2.17 3.94
C HIS A 33 3.34 -1.64 3.07
N VAL A 34 2.17 -1.43 3.66
CA VAL A 34 1.01 -0.86 2.95
C VAL A 34 1.33 0.55 2.47
N LEU A 35 1.89 1.39 3.34
CA LEU A 35 2.29 2.75 2.98
C LEU A 35 3.32 2.75 1.84
N LYS A 36 4.35 1.91 1.91
CA LYS A 36 5.35 1.78 0.84
C LYS A 36 4.69 1.49 -0.51
N THR A 37 3.79 0.51 -0.56
CA THR A 37 3.07 0.16 -1.79
C THR A 37 2.11 1.26 -2.24
N MET A 38 1.47 2.00 -1.33
CA MET A 38 0.65 3.18 -1.68
C MET A 38 1.48 4.31 -2.32
N LEU A 39 2.73 4.49 -1.88
CA LEU A 39 3.65 5.50 -2.43
C LEU A 39 4.24 5.06 -3.77
N GLU A 40 4.40 3.76 -3.99
CA GLU A 40 4.89 3.15 -5.23
C GLU A 40 3.77 2.87 -6.26
N ASP A 41 2.51 3.14 -5.88
CA ASP A 41 1.35 2.92 -6.74
C ASP A 41 1.41 3.79 -8.01
N ARG A 42 1.05 3.20 -9.15
CA ARG A 42 1.19 3.82 -10.47
C ARG A 42 0.44 5.16 -10.58
N ASP A 43 -0.74 5.25 -9.96
CA ASP A 43 -1.59 6.43 -10.04
C ASP A 43 -1.11 7.56 -9.09
N GLN A 44 -0.09 7.30 -8.27
CA GLN A 44 0.51 8.25 -7.32
C GLN A 44 -0.51 8.97 -6.41
N LEU A 45 -1.68 8.37 -6.15
CA LEU A 45 -2.74 9.04 -5.41
C LEU A 45 -2.27 9.50 -4.03
N ALA A 46 -1.61 8.62 -3.27
CA ALA A 46 -1.12 8.93 -1.93
C ALA A 46 -0.07 10.05 -1.96
N VAL A 47 0.86 9.97 -2.92
CA VAL A 47 1.91 10.98 -3.12
C VAL A 47 1.30 12.34 -3.46
N ASN A 48 0.30 12.37 -4.33
CA ASN A 48 -0.37 13.61 -4.73
C ASN A 48 -1.15 14.24 -3.58
N LEU A 49 -1.78 13.43 -2.72
CA LEU A 49 -2.46 13.91 -1.52
C LEU A 49 -1.48 14.52 -0.51
N ILE A 50 -0.34 13.85 -0.28
CA ILE A 50 0.74 14.37 0.58
C ILE A 50 1.24 15.73 0.06
N ARG A 51 1.55 15.82 -1.24
CA ARG A 51 1.96 17.06 -1.90
C ARG A 51 0.92 18.17 -1.76
N ALA A 52 -0.35 17.85 -1.99
CA ALA A 52 -1.46 18.80 -1.83
C ALA A 52 -1.63 19.29 -0.38
N SER A 53 -1.14 18.52 0.59
CA SER A 53 -1.19 18.84 2.02
C SER A 53 0.02 19.64 2.51
N GLY A 54 1.00 19.96 1.63
CA GLY A 54 2.17 20.77 1.97
C GLY A 54 3.49 20.00 2.13
N GLY A 55 3.51 18.68 1.86
CA GLY A 55 4.74 17.87 1.86
C GLY A 55 4.82 16.89 3.02
#